data_AF-A0AAW4BMK7-F1
#
_entry.id   AF-A0AAW4BMK7-F1
#
_cell.length_a   1.000
_cell.length_b   1.000
_cell.length_c   1.000
_cell.angle_alpha   90.00
_cell.angle_beta   90.00
_cell.angle_gamma   90.00
#
_symmetry.space_group_name_H-M   'P 1'
#
loop_
_entity.id
_entity.type
_entity.pdbx_description
1 polymer ?
#
loop_
_entity_poly.entity_id
_entity_poly.type
_entity_poly.pdbx_seq_one_letter_code
_entity_poly.pdbx_strand_id
1 'polypeptide(L)'
;VPSWHFEKMNNVKYDIAINIESMQEMNFEEIKRFMNIFDRCVKDNGIIYLSNSKEYVYKGEWPYPDNWECQFRQNTPRSWTKKHPTEIFKKSDGSFSDKESLFEFYSNVEELYEMGFDGNSTQYLSKNSLEESLKKAYENNSYLTGKVSHLTEEKEKAEQYIKEIESSRL
;
A
#
# COMPACT_ATOMS: atom_id res chain seq x y z
N VAL A 1 27.60 20.02 -8.66
CA VAL A 1 26.45 19.56 -9.47
C VAL A 1 25.19 19.87 -8.68
N PRO A 2 24.12 20.38 -9.31
CA PRO A 2 22.89 20.74 -8.61
C PRO A 2 22.22 19.53 -7.96
N SER A 3 21.54 19.74 -6.83
CA SER A 3 20.86 18.71 -6.06
C SER A 3 19.72 18.00 -6.82
N TRP A 4 19.21 18.56 -7.93
CA TRP A 4 18.15 17.94 -8.75
C TRP A 4 18.62 16.75 -9.61
N HIS A 5 19.92 16.44 -9.62
CA HIS A 5 20.48 15.19 -10.17
C HIS A 5 20.98 14.26 -9.07
N PHE A 6 20.38 14.34 -7.87
CA PHE A 6 20.70 13.49 -6.73
C PHE A 6 20.82 12.01 -7.12
N GLU A 7 19.94 11.52 -7.99
CA GLU A 7 19.94 10.14 -8.46
C GLU A 7 21.22 9.71 -9.19
N LYS A 8 21.97 10.65 -9.78
CA LYS A 8 23.19 10.36 -10.55
C LYS A 8 24.46 10.37 -9.70
N MET A 9 24.41 11.01 -8.54
CA MET A 9 25.57 11.17 -7.66
C MET A 9 25.46 10.41 -6.35
N ASN A 10 24.25 9.98 -6.00
CA ASN A 10 24.02 9.32 -4.72
C ASN A 10 24.49 7.86 -4.76
N ASN A 11 25.60 7.60 -4.07
CA ASN A 11 26.14 6.26 -3.84
C ASN A 11 25.84 5.74 -2.42
N VAL A 12 25.01 6.45 -1.66
CA VAL A 12 24.69 6.14 -0.27
C VAL A 12 23.25 5.66 -0.17
N LYS A 13 22.99 4.73 0.76
CA LYS A 13 21.64 4.28 1.08
C LYS A 13 21.22 4.86 2.43
N TYR A 14 19.96 5.26 2.54
CA TYR A 14 19.40 5.93 3.70
C TYR A 14 18.48 4.98 4.47
N ASP A 15 18.47 5.12 5.79
CA ASP A 15 17.57 4.37 6.66
C ASP A 15 16.13 4.90 6.57
N ILE A 16 15.96 6.18 6.24
CA ILE A 16 14.66 6.85 6.15
C ILE A 16 14.62 7.80 4.95
N ALA A 17 13.52 7.78 4.20
CA ALA A 17 13.16 8.81 3.21
C ALA A 17 11.83 9.47 3.58
N ILE A 18 11.75 10.79 3.42
CA ILE A 18 10.61 11.60 3.85
C ILE A 18 10.17 12.46 2.68
N ASN A 19 8.89 12.42 2.34
CA ASN A 19 8.27 13.34 1.40
C ASN A 19 7.02 13.97 2.03
N ILE A 20 6.99 15.30 2.07
CA ILE A 20 5.88 16.07 2.63
C ILE A 20 5.47 17.13 1.60
N GLU A 21 4.20 17.16 1.23
CA GLU A 21 3.55 18.16 0.36
C GLU A 21 4.22 18.38 -1.01
N SER A 22 5.17 17.55 -1.41
CA SER A 22 5.99 17.78 -2.61
C SER A 22 5.43 17.06 -3.83
N MET A 23 4.82 15.88 -3.64
CA MET A 23 4.28 15.07 -4.75
C MET A 23 2.84 15.44 -5.14
N GLN A 24 2.12 16.23 -4.34
CA GLN A 24 0.72 16.56 -4.62
C GLN A 24 0.53 17.42 -5.88
N GLU A 25 1.51 18.27 -6.20
CA GLU A 25 1.50 19.10 -7.41
C GLU A 25 2.13 18.41 -8.62
N MET A 26 2.50 17.13 -8.49
CA MET A 26 3.14 16.35 -9.55
C MET A 26 2.12 15.54 -10.35
N ASN A 27 2.43 15.34 -11.64
CA ASN A 27 1.70 14.38 -12.47
C ASN A 27 2.18 12.94 -12.22
N PHE A 28 1.49 11.96 -12.80
CA PHE A 28 1.79 10.53 -12.61
C PHE A 28 3.25 10.15 -12.91
N GLU A 29 3.84 10.66 -13.99
CA GLU A 29 5.21 10.34 -14.39
C GLU A 29 6.24 10.92 -13.42
N GLU A 30 5.95 12.11 -12.88
CA GLU A 30 6.79 12.76 -11.87
C GLU A 30 6.72 12.03 -10.54
N ILE A 31 5.52 11.64 -10.09
CA ILE A 31 5.32 10.81 -8.89
C ILE A 31 6.08 9.49 -9.04
N LYS A 32 5.91 8.80 -10.17
CA LYS A 32 6.61 7.54 -10.48
C LYS A 32 8.12 7.71 -10.43
N ARG A 33 8.64 8.79 -11.04
CA ARG A 33 10.07 9.11 -10.99
C ARG A 33 10.55 9.32 -9.55
N PHE A 34 9.77 10.03 -8.73
CA PHE A 34 10.13 10.33 -7.36
C PHE A 34 10.14 9.08 -6.47
N MET A 35 9.12 8.22 -6.60
CA MET A 35 9.07 6.93 -5.92
C MET A 35 10.25 6.03 -6.30
N ASN A 36 10.64 6.00 -7.58
CA ASN A 36 11.84 5.28 -8.04
C ASN A 36 13.15 5.85 -7.47
N ILE A 37 13.19 7.14 -7.10
CA ILE A 37 14.35 7.69 -6.39
C ILE A 37 14.36 7.15 -4.95
N PHE A 38 13.23 7.16 -4.27
CA PHE A 38 13.12 6.62 -2.90
C PHE A 38 13.46 5.13 -2.86
N ASP A 39 12.91 4.33 -3.77
CA ASP A 39 13.17 2.89 -3.81
C ASP A 39 14.66 2.58 -4.01
N ARG A 40 15.32 3.32 -4.89
CA ARG A 40 16.76 3.17 -5.11
C ARG A 40 17.62 3.70 -3.97
N CYS A 41 17.19 4.71 -3.22
CA CYS A 41 18.04 5.35 -2.22
C CYS A 41 17.81 4.80 -0.81
N VAL A 42 16.67 4.19 -0.52
CA VAL A 42 16.37 3.61 0.78
C VAL A 42 16.99 2.22 0.89
N LYS A 43 17.61 1.93 2.04
CA LYS A 43 18.12 0.60 2.37
C LYS A 43 16.97 -0.40 2.45
N ASP A 44 17.27 -1.68 2.30
CA ASP A 44 16.31 -2.73 2.62
C ASP A 44 16.00 -2.66 4.13
N ASN A 45 14.75 -2.89 4.51
CA ASN A 45 14.17 -2.57 5.82
C ASN A 45 14.12 -1.08 6.21
N GLY A 46 14.53 -0.17 5.32
CA GLY A 46 14.40 1.27 5.54
C GLY A 46 12.95 1.74 5.48
N ILE A 47 12.71 2.93 6.04
CA ILE A 47 11.37 3.51 6.18
C ILE A 47 11.15 4.59 5.13
N ILE A 48 9.97 4.60 4.52
CA ILE A 48 9.50 5.68 3.67
C ILE A 48 8.29 6.33 4.33
N TYR A 49 8.38 7.62 4.59
CA TYR A 49 7.29 8.43 5.12
C TYR A 49 6.76 9.36 4.02
N LEU A 50 5.46 9.29 3.75
CA LEU A 50 4.77 10.18 2.81
C LEU A 50 3.63 10.90 3.52
N SER A 51 3.50 12.21 3.28
CA SER A 51 2.35 13.01 3.70
C SER A 51 2.03 14.03 2.62
N ASN A 52 1.07 13.71 1.75
CA ASN A 52 0.70 14.53 0.61
C ASN A 52 -0.81 14.49 0.41
N SER A 53 -1.40 15.58 -0.09
CA SER A 53 -2.76 15.49 -0.58
C SER A 53 -2.82 14.70 -1.88
N LYS A 54 -3.84 13.84 -2.01
CA LYS A 54 -4.15 13.14 -3.26
C LYS A 54 -5.23 13.88 -4.09
N GLU A 55 -5.54 15.15 -3.78
CA GLU A 55 -6.64 15.91 -4.41
C GLU A 55 -6.19 16.94 -5.46
N TYR A 56 -4.88 17.20 -5.58
CA TYR A 56 -4.35 18.31 -6.38
C TYR A 56 -4.26 17.95 -7.87
N VAL A 57 -3.09 17.48 -8.33
CA VAL A 57 -2.82 17.29 -9.77
C VAL A 57 -3.19 15.88 -10.22
N TYR A 58 -2.61 14.85 -9.62
CA TYR A 58 -2.91 13.46 -9.93
C TYR A 58 -3.79 12.82 -8.85
N LYS A 59 -4.98 12.35 -9.25
CA LYS A 59 -6.04 11.84 -8.35
C LYS A 59 -6.21 10.32 -8.39
N GLY A 60 -5.41 9.61 -9.18
CA GLY A 60 -5.46 8.15 -9.30
C GLY A 60 -4.64 7.43 -8.22
N GLU A 61 -4.57 6.11 -8.33
CA GLU A 61 -3.70 5.27 -7.49
C GLU A 61 -2.23 5.65 -7.73
N TRP A 62 -1.51 5.92 -6.65
CA TRP A 62 -0.10 6.28 -6.77
C TRP A 62 0.73 5.02 -7.06
N PRO A 63 1.77 5.10 -7.89
CA PRO A 63 2.54 3.94 -8.35
C PRO A 63 3.56 3.46 -7.30
N TYR A 64 3.07 3.04 -6.12
CA TYR A 64 3.91 2.52 -5.05
C TYR A 64 4.70 1.29 -5.55
N PRO A 65 6.02 1.23 -5.30
CA PRO A 65 6.82 0.05 -5.62
C PRO A 65 6.32 -1.20 -4.90
N ASP A 66 6.27 -2.34 -5.60
CA ASP A 66 5.79 -3.62 -5.07
C ASP A 66 6.51 -4.07 -3.79
N ASN A 67 7.76 -3.66 -3.63
CA ASN A 67 8.61 -4.00 -2.50
C ASN A 67 8.41 -3.09 -1.27
N TRP A 68 7.40 -2.22 -1.28
CA TRP A 68 7.05 -1.37 -0.16
C TRP A 68 5.89 -1.97 0.60
N GLU A 69 6.15 -2.39 1.84
CA GLU A 69 5.10 -2.86 2.72
C GLU A 69 4.52 -1.69 3.52
N CYS A 70 3.25 -1.36 3.29
CA CYS A 70 2.53 -0.38 4.11
C CYS A 70 2.42 -0.86 5.57
N GLN A 71 3.03 -0.08 6.47
CA GLN A 71 2.98 -0.30 7.92
C GLN A 71 1.90 0.53 8.58
N PHE A 72 1.64 1.71 8.02
CA PHE A 72 0.65 2.65 8.52
C PHE A 72 0.10 3.49 7.38
N ARG A 73 -1.22 3.65 7.34
CA ARG A 73 -1.90 4.62 6.50
C ARG A 73 -3.08 5.16 7.26
N GLN A 74 -3.13 6.47 7.43
CA GLN A 74 -4.29 7.12 8.01
C GLN A 74 -4.51 8.46 7.32
N ASN A 75 -5.75 8.74 6.97
CA ASN A 75 -6.11 10.06 6.48
C ASN A 75 -6.02 11.09 7.61
N THR A 76 -5.21 12.13 7.41
CA THR A 76 -5.04 13.24 8.34
C THR A 76 -5.57 14.51 7.68
N PRO A 77 -6.91 14.70 7.62
CA PRO A 77 -7.50 15.80 6.88
C PRO A 77 -6.95 17.15 7.35
N ARG A 78 -6.65 18.03 6.39
CA ARG A 78 -6.22 19.42 6.65
C ARG A 78 -7.35 20.39 6.29
N SER A 79 -7.26 21.63 6.75
CA SER A 79 -8.33 22.64 6.64
C SER A 79 -8.87 22.86 5.22
N TRP A 80 -8.15 22.49 4.17
CA TRP A 80 -8.53 22.68 2.76
C TRP A 80 -8.52 21.39 1.92
N THR A 81 -8.08 20.25 2.46
CA THR A 81 -8.00 18.97 1.72
C THR A 81 -8.54 17.83 2.56
N LYS A 82 -9.51 17.10 2.02
CA LYS A 82 -10.12 15.97 2.74
C LYS A 82 -9.24 14.73 2.66
N LYS A 83 -8.60 14.48 1.51
CA LYS A 83 -7.70 13.35 1.27
C LYS A 83 -6.24 13.77 1.40
N HIS A 84 -5.72 13.62 2.60
CA HIS A 84 -4.34 13.93 2.98
C HIS A 84 -3.78 12.81 3.86
N PRO A 85 -3.47 11.64 3.28
CA PRO A 85 -2.96 10.51 4.04
C PRO A 85 -1.55 10.77 4.57
N THR A 86 -1.33 10.36 5.81
CA THR A 86 -0.02 10.05 6.34
C THR A 86 0.23 8.55 6.13
N GLU A 87 1.30 8.23 5.41
CA GLU A 87 1.64 6.88 4.99
C GLU A 87 3.07 6.55 5.41
N ILE A 88 3.25 5.37 6.00
CA ILE A 88 4.55 4.85 6.40
C ILE A 88 4.70 3.48 5.76
N PHE A 89 5.73 3.34 4.94
CA PHE A 89 6.12 2.10 4.31
C PHE A 89 7.45 1.62 4.87
N LYS A 90 7.63 0.31 4.86
CA LYS A 90 8.91 -0.33 5.07
C LYS A 90 9.32 -1.01 3.77
N LYS A 91 10.52 -0.72 3.28
CA LYS A 91 11.09 -1.43 2.13
C LYS A 91 11.46 -2.85 2.53
N SER A 92 11.05 -3.83 1.74
CA SER A 92 11.21 -5.26 2.06
C SER A 92 11.58 -6.05 0.81
N ASP A 93 12.05 -7.29 0.96
CA ASP A 93 12.57 -8.12 -0.15
C ASP A 93 11.46 -8.89 -0.91
N GLY A 94 10.19 -8.69 -0.54
CA GLY A 94 9.01 -9.35 -1.14
C GLY A 94 8.11 -8.40 -1.93
N SER A 95 7.08 -8.94 -2.58
CA SER A 95 6.01 -8.13 -3.20
C SER A 95 4.81 -8.01 -2.25
N PHE A 96 4.30 -6.78 -2.10
CA PHE A 96 3.20 -6.40 -1.22
C PHE A 96 2.08 -5.67 -1.97
N SER A 97 2.09 -5.69 -3.31
CA SER A 97 1.09 -5.07 -4.20
C SER A 97 -0.35 -5.44 -3.83
N ASP A 98 -0.57 -6.68 -3.40
CA ASP A 98 -1.90 -7.22 -3.09
C ASP A 98 -2.45 -6.66 -1.77
N LYS A 99 -1.58 -6.50 -0.77
CA LYS A 99 -1.90 -5.89 0.53
C LYS A 99 -2.16 -4.40 0.36
N GLU A 100 -1.38 -3.75 -0.50
CA GLU A 100 -1.50 -2.33 -0.81
C GLU A 100 -2.84 -2.00 -1.51
N SER A 101 -3.21 -2.81 -2.49
CA SER A 101 -4.50 -2.71 -3.19
C SER A 101 -5.69 -2.84 -2.22
N LEU A 102 -5.59 -3.71 -1.20
CA LEU A 102 -6.63 -3.84 -0.18
C LEU A 102 -6.72 -2.62 0.73
N PHE A 103 -5.59 -2.03 1.14
CA PHE A 103 -5.60 -0.81 1.95
C PHE A 103 -6.20 0.37 1.20
N GLU A 104 -5.85 0.58 -0.07
CA GLU A 104 -6.47 1.62 -0.89
C GLU A 104 -7.98 1.38 -1.06
N PHE A 105 -8.40 0.13 -1.27
CA PHE A 105 -9.82 -0.22 -1.32
C PHE A 105 -10.56 0.19 -0.04
N TYR A 106 -10.07 -0.19 1.14
CA TYR A 106 -10.73 0.15 2.41
C TYR A 106 -10.75 1.66 2.67
N SER A 107 -9.67 2.38 2.36
CA SER A 107 -9.65 3.85 2.48
C SER A 107 -10.65 4.52 1.55
N ASN A 108 -10.80 4.04 0.31
CA ASN A 108 -11.79 4.57 -0.63
C ASN A 108 -13.22 4.24 -0.19
N VAL A 109 -13.47 3.07 0.41
CA VAL A 109 -14.79 2.70 0.94
C VAL A 109 -15.15 3.57 2.15
N GLU A 110 -14.22 3.80 3.07
CA GLU A 110 -14.43 4.69 4.24
C GLU A 110 -14.77 6.12 3.79
N GLU A 111 -14.06 6.63 2.77
CA GLU A 111 -14.36 7.93 2.13
C GLU A 111 -15.79 7.97 1.57
N LEU A 112 -16.25 6.90 0.91
CA LEU A 112 -17.62 6.79 0.39
C LEU A 112 -18.68 6.76 1.51
N TYR A 113 -18.39 6.11 2.64
CA TYR A 113 -19.27 6.11 3.81
C TYR A 113 -19.35 7.49 4.47
N GLU A 114 -18.22 8.18 4.63
CA GLU A 114 -18.15 9.52 5.23
C GLU A 114 -18.80 10.59 4.34
N MET A 115 -18.77 10.42 3.01
CA MET A 115 -19.48 11.27 2.07
C MET A 115 -21.00 11.11 2.10
N GLY A 116 -21.52 10.18 2.92
CA GLY A 116 -22.95 9.96 3.09
C GLY A 116 -23.58 9.39 1.84
N PHE A 117 -23.14 8.19 1.43
CA PHE A 117 -23.62 7.47 0.24
C PHE A 117 -25.16 7.46 0.15
N ASP A 118 -25.69 8.44 -0.58
CA ASP A 118 -27.10 8.68 -0.85
C ASP A 118 -27.44 8.25 -2.28
N GLY A 119 -26.76 7.23 -2.80
CA GLY A 119 -27.06 6.56 -4.08
C GLY A 119 -26.99 7.42 -5.35
N ASN A 120 -26.81 8.74 -5.26
CA ASN A 120 -26.97 9.68 -6.38
C ASN A 120 -25.69 10.44 -6.77
N SER A 121 -24.64 10.41 -5.94
CA SER A 121 -23.38 11.14 -6.16
C SER A 121 -22.35 10.32 -6.96
N THR A 122 -22.72 9.83 -8.14
CA THR A 122 -21.85 9.03 -9.05
C THR A 122 -20.82 9.84 -9.86
N GLN A 123 -20.49 11.07 -9.46
CA GLN A 123 -19.70 11.96 -10.32
C GLN A 123 -18.16 11.91 -10.18
N TYR A 124 -17.57 11.19 -9.22
CA TYR A 124 -16.12 11.34 -8.97
C TYR A 124 -15.26 10.09 -8.85
N LEU A 125 -15.82 8.90 -9.06
CA LEU A 125 -15.03 7.71 -9.37
C LEU A 125 -15.66 7.08 -10.60
N SER A 126 -14.88 6.91 -11.68
CA SER A 126 -15.41 6.16 -12.82
C SER A 126 -15.84 4.80 -12.28
N LYS A 127 -17.10 4.43 -12.50
CA LYS A 127 -17.70 3.18 -12.05
C LYS A 127 -16.77 1.98 -12.30
N ASN A 128 -16.01 2.04 -13.40
CA ASN A 128 -15.00 1.07 -13.80
C ASN A 128 -13.84 0.94 -12.80
N SER A 129 -13.31 2.05 -12.26
CA SER A 129 -12.21 2.02 -11.29
C SER A 129 -12.65 1.42 -9.96
N LEU A 130 -13.87 1.73 -9.49
CA LEU A 130 -14.39 1.13 -8.26
C LEU A 130 -14.68 -0.36 -8.45
N GLU A 131 -15.26 -0.75 -9.60
CA GLU A 131 -15.51 -2.16 -9.96
C GLU A 131 -14.20 -2.95 -10.09
N GLU A 132 -13.14 -2.34 -10.62
CA GLU A 132 -11.84 -2.97 -10.78
C GLU A 132 -11.09 -3.11 -9.44
N SER A 133 -11.13 -2.08 -8.58
CA SER A 133 -10.60 -2.18 -7.21
C SER A 133 -11.42 -3.17 -6.36
N LEU A 134 -12.75 -3.20 -6.49
CA LEU A 134 -13.62 -4.22 -5.87
C LEU A 134 -13.25 -5.62 -6.34
N LYS A 135 -13.12 -5.82 -7.65
CA LYS A 135 -12.77 -7.11 -8.25
C LYS A 135 -11.42 -7.60 -7.75
N LYS A 136 -10.39 -6.74 -7.76
CA LYS A 136 -9.06 -7.06 -7.19
C LYS A 136 -9.15 -7.40 -5.69
N ALA A 137 -9.93 -6.64 -4.92
CA ALA A 137 -10.12 -6.91 -3.50
C ALA A 137 -10.80 -8.27 -3.26
N TYR A 138 -11.81 -8.62 -4.06
CA TYR A 138 -12.46 -9.93 -4.01
C TYR A 138 -11.53 -11.08 -4.42
N GLU A 139 -10.76 -10.90 -5.50
CA GLU A 139 -9.76 -11.88 -5.95
C GLU A 139 -8.69 -12.11 -4.88
N ASN A 140 -8.17 -11.04 -4.28
CA ASN A 140 -7.20 -11.13 -3.19
C ASN A 140 -7.79 -11.75 -1.92
N ASN A 141 -9.04 -11.43 -1.56
CA ASN A 141 -9.71 -12.03 -0.41
C ASN A 141 -9.94 -13.54 -0.64
N SER A 142 -10.35 -13.94 -1.84
CA SER A 142 -10.49 -15.35 -2.21
C SER A 142 -9.16 -16.10 -2.14
N TYR A 143 -8.10 -15.50 -2.67
CA TYR A 143 -6.74 -16.06 -2.59
C TYR A 143 -6.26 -16.22 -1.14
N LEU A 144 -6.42 -15.17 -0.31
CA LEU A 144 -6.03 -15.19 1.10
C LEU A 144 -6.85 -16.21 1.89
N THR A 145 -8.15 -16.33 1.62
CA THR A 145 -9.04 -17.33 2.25
C THR A 145 -8.58 -18.74 1.91
N GLY A 146 -8.25 -19.01 0.64
CA GLY A 146 -7.69 -20.30 0.21
C GLY A 146 -6.36 -20.61 0.90
N LYS A 147 -5.47 -19.63 1.02
CA LYS A 147 -4.18 -19.78 1.69
C LYS A 147 -4.33 -20.07 3.18
N VAL A 148 -5.26 -19.41 3.87
CA VAL A 148 -5.56 -19.66 5.29
C VAL A 148 -6.15 -21.07 5.48
N SER A 149 -7.05 -21.50 4.58
CA SER A 149 -7.60 -22.87 4.62
C SER A 149 -6.49 -23.91 4.50
N HIS A 150 -5.60 -23.76 3.52
CA HIS A 150 -4.48 -24.68 3.32
C HIS A 150 -3.54 -24.75 4.53
N LEU A 151 -3.15 -23.60 5.10
CA LEU A 151 -2.28 -23.56 6.28
C LEU A 151 -2.94 -24.17 7.52
N THR A 152 -4.27 -24.07 7.63
CA THR A 152 -5.04 -24.70 8.71
C THR A 152 -5.01 -26.22 8.58
N GLU A 153 -5.21 -26.76 7.38
CA GLU A 153 -5.11 -28.21 7.12
C GLU A 153 -3.70 -28.76 7.37
N GLU A 154 -2.66 -28.01 6.99
CA GLU A 154 -1.27 -28.43 7.27
C GLU A 154 -0.96 -28.43 8.76
N LYS A 155 -1.47 -27.44 9.50
CA LYS A 155 -1.36 -27.39 10.95
C LYS A 155 -2.04 -28.59 11.61
N GLU A 156 -3.26 -28.93 11.20
CA GLU A 156 -4.00 -30.08 11.74
C GLU A 156 -3.26 -31.40 11.50
N LYS A 157 -2.72 -31.59 10.29
CA LYS A 157 -1.88 -32.76 9.95
C LYS A 157 -0.63 -32.83 10.82
N ALA A 158 0.03 -31.70 11.06
CA ALA A 158 1.21 -31.64 11.92
C ALA A 158 0.88 -31.99 13.37
N GLU A 159 -0.23 -31.46 13.92
CA GLU A 159 -0.69 -31.76 15.27
C GLU A 159 -1.08 -33.24 15.43
N GLN A 160 -1.70 -33.84 14.42
CA GLN A 160 -2.05 -35.26 14.42
C GLN A 160 -0.80 -36.15 14.39
N TYR A 161 0.19 -35.80 13.57
CA TYR A 161 1.47 -36.49 13.52
C TYR A 161 2.23 -36.41 14.85
N ILE A 162 2.22 -35.25 15.51
CA ILE A 162 2.81 -35.08 16.86
C ILE A 162 2.13 -36.01 17.87
N LYS A 163 0.80 -36.08 17.88
CA LYS A 163 0.04 -36.99 18.77
C LYS A 163 0.35 -38.48 18.50
N GLU A 164 0.57 -38.86 17.25
CA GLU A 164 0.95 -40.23 16.88
C GLU A 164 2.36 -40.57 17.38
N ILE A 165 3.31 -39.63 17.31
CA ILE A 165 4.65 -39.81 17.87
C ILE A 165 4.61 -39.94 19.39
N GLU A 166 3.83 -39.08 20.07
CA GLU A 166 3.69 -39.11 21.53
C GLU A 166 3.03 -40.39 22.03
N SER A 167 2.01 -40.88 21.33
CA SER A 167 1.34 -42.15 21.68
C SER A 167 2.17 -43.39 21.37
N SER A 168 3.08 -43.34 20.39
CA SER A 168 4.00 -44.44 20.06
C SER A 168 5.23 -44.54 20.96
N ARG A 169 5.41 -43.60 21.90
CA ARG A 169 6.52 -43.56 22.88
C ARG A 169 6.14 -44.11 24.27
N LEU A 170 4.89 -44.53 24.47
CA LEU A 170 4.38 -45.24 25.66
C LEU A 170 4.35 -46.75 25.41
#